data_AF-A0A9D3V7G6-F1
#
_entry.id   AF-A0A9D3V7G6-F1
#
_cell.length_a   1.000
_cell.length_b   1.000
_cell.length_c   1.000
_cell.angle_alpha   90.00
_cell.angle_beta   90.00
_cell.angle_gamma   90.00
#
_symmetry.space_group_name_H-M   'P 1'
#
loop_
_entity.id
_entity.type
_entity.pdbx_description
1 polymer ?
#
loop_
_entity_poly.entity_id
_entity_poly.type
_entity_poly.pdbx_seq_one_letter_code
_entity_poly.pdbx_strand_id
1 'polypeptide(L)'
;MHVLKDCPTTRTILTIGGLDNRLLIENYACCIDWLEDVLHVLDKKVAADFFTTLWNNWNNRNNYIFRGKEDEARVVWERAKTLSNEFCIHNLVNNPLIPIAPACHKWKKPPCGFIKVKTLMLLLLQVKLVMG
;
A
#
# COMPACT_ATOMS: atom_id res chain seq x y z
N MET A 1 -9.92 6.43 -6.73
CA MET A 1 -10.31 6.51 -5.30
C MET A 1 -11.03 5.26 -4.81
N HIS A 2 -12.04 4.77 -5.54
CA HIS A 2 -12.90 3.67 -5.08
C HIS A 2 -12.22 2.45 -4.45
N VAL A 3 -11.14 1.95 -5.05
CA VAL A 3 -10.43 0.74 -4.55
C VAL A 3 -9.55 1.01 -3.32
N LEU A 4 -9.13 2.26 -3.14
CA LEU A 4 -8.17 2.64 -2.10
C LEU A 4 -8.83 3.28 -0.88
N LYS A 5 -10.07 3.78 -1.02
CA LYS A 5 -10.76 4.52 0.04
C LYS A 5 -12.26 4.28 0.06
N ASP A 6 -12.93 4.32 -1.09
CA ASP A 6 -14.41 4.45 -1.08
C ASP A 6 -15.16 3.11 -0.96
N CYS A 7 -14.49 1.99 -1.26
CA CYS A 7 -15.03 0.66 -1.04
C CYS A 7 -15.27 0.42 0.46
N PRO A 8 -16.44 -0.13 0.87
CA PRO A 8 -16.75 -0.37 2.28
C PRO A 8 -15.69 -1.19 3.02
N THR A 9 -15.21 -2.29 2.43
CA THR A 9 -14.17 -3.13 3.02
C THR A 9 -12.89 -2.33 3.26
N THR A 10 -12.46 -1.56 2.26
CA THR A 10 -11.25 -0.74 2.34
C THR A 10 -11.38 0.36 3.39
N ARG A 11 -12.53 1.05 3.44
CA ARG A 11 -12.80 2.06 4.46
C ARG A 11 -12.69 1.47 5.86
N THR A 12 -13.31 0.29 6.09
CA THR A 12 -13.21 -0.41 7.38
C THR A 12 -11.77 -0.78 7.72
N ILE A 13 -10.98 -1.28 6.77
CA ILE A 13 -9.56 -1.59 6.98
C ILE A 13 -8.78 -0.34 7.41
N LEU A 14 -8.97 0.79 6.73
CA LEU A 14 -8.28 2.04 7.03
C LEU A 14 -8.70 2.64 8.38
N THR A 15 -9.99 2.54 8.73
CA THR A 15 -10.49 2.94 10.06
C THR A 15 -9.92 2.07 11.17
N ILE A 16 -9.85 0.74 10.99
CA ILE A 16 -9.20 -0.16 11.95
C ILE A 16 -7.72 0.21 12.12
N GLY A 17 -7.06 0.61 11.04
CA GLY A 17 -5.68 1.08 11.05
C GLY A 17 -5.46 2.46 11.65
N GLY A 18 -6.52 3.15 12.08
CA GLY A 18 -6.43 4.45 12.74
C GLY A 18 -6.22 5.63 11.79
N LEU A 19 -6.50 5.48 10.49
CA LEU A 19 -6.45 6.62 9.57
C LEU A 19 -7.51 7.66 9.97
N ASP A 20 -7.13 8.93 9.98
CA ASP A 20 -8.03 10.03 10.32
C ASP A 20 -9.30 9.99 9.44
N ASN A 21 -10.47 10.04 10.08
CA ASN A 21 -11.76 10.06 9.40
C ASN A 21 -11.88 11.24 8.44
N ARG A 22 -11.21 12.37 8.68
CA ARG A 22 -11.16 13.49 7.74
C ARG A 22 -10.61 13.06 6.38
N LEU A 23 -9.50 12.32 6.37
CA LEU A 23 -8.88 11.78 5.16
C LEU A 23 -9.79 10.74 4.47
N LEU A 24 -10.72 10.13 5.21
CA LEU A 24 -11.71 9.18 4.69
C LEU A 24 -13.01 9.83 4.18
N ILE A 25 -13.32 11.06 4.59
CA ILE A 25 -14.57 11.76 4.25
C ILE A 25 -14.33 12.84 3.18
N GLU A 26 -13.20 13.54 3.24
CA GLU A 26 -12.89 14.64 2.32
C GLU A 26 -12.91 14.16 0.85
N ASN A 27 -13.42 15.01 -0.03
CA ASN A 27 -13.54 14.66 -1.44
C ASN A 27 -12.30 15.14 -2.20
N TYR A 28 -11.56 14.20 -2.77
CA TYR A 28 -10.33 14.48 -3.50
C TYR A 28 -10.57 14.32 -5.00
N ALA A 29 -10.02 15.25 -5.78
CA ALA A 29 -10.13 15.22 -7.24
C ALA A 29 -9.41 13.98 -7.83
N CYS A 30 -8.26 13.61 -7.26
CA CYS A 30 -7.56 12.38 -7.64
C CYS A 30 -6.89 11.67 -6.45
N CYS A 31 -6.36 10.47 -6.71
CA CYS A 31 -5.72 9.68 -5.65
C CYS A 31 -4.33 10.20 -5.26
N ILE A 32 -3.70 11.04 -6.08
CA ILE A 32 -2.39 11.63 -5.76
C ILE A 32 -2.59 12.68 -4.67
N ASP A 33 -3.52 13.61 -4.85
CA ASP A 33 -3.86 14.63 -3.85
C ASP A 33 -4.20 13.99 -2.48
N TRP A 34 -4.99 12.91 -2.49
CA TRP A 34 -5.30 12.17 -1.27
C TRP A 34 -4.07 11.54 -0.61
N LEU A 35 -3.17 10.95 -1.41
CA LEU A 35 -1.95 10.34 -0.88
C LEU A 35 -0.98 11.39 -0.34
N GLU A 36 -0.88 12.56 -0.98
CA GLU A 36 -0.05 13.67 -0.50
C GLU A 36 -0.53 14.15 0.87
N ASP A 37 -1.83 14.38 1.04
CA ASP A 37 -2.41 14.77 2.33
C ASP A 37 -2.20 13.70 3.42
N VAL A 38 -2.41 12.43 3.09
CA VAL A 38 -2.16 11.32 4.02
C VAL A 38 -0.69 11.33 4.44
N LEU A 39 0.24 11.38 3.48
CA LEU A 39 1.68 11.35 3.78
C LEU A 39 2.19 12.61 4.48
N HIS A 40 1.48 13.73 4.36
CA HIS A 40 1.79 14.94 5.11
C HIS A 40 1.51 14.77 6.62
N VAL A 41 0.51 13.95 6.96
CA VAL A 41 0.09 13.72 8.35
C VAL A 41 0.81 12.53 8.98
N LEU A 42 1.19 11.52 8.19
CA LEU A 42 1.83 10.31 8.70
C LEU A 42 3.34 10.47 8.87
N ASP A 43 3.88 9.95 9.98
CA ASP A 43 5.32 9.75 10.10
C ASP A 43 5.82 8.62 9.19
N LYS A 44 7.15 8.51 9.04
CA LYS A 44 7.78 7.54 8.13
C LYS A 44 7.38 6.09 8.41
N LYS A 45 7.26 5.71 9.68
CA LYS A 45 6.92 4.35 10.10
C LYS A 45 5.46 4.07 9.80
N VAL A 46 4.58 4.99 10.17
CA VAL A 46 3.14 4.87 9.95
C VAL A 46 2.81 4.91 8.46
N ALA A 47 3.56 5.67 7.64
CA ALA A 47 3.43 5.65 6.19
C ALA A 47 3.78 4.27 5.59
N ALA A 48 4.82 3.60 6.09
CA ALA A 48 5.15 2.24 5.65
C ALA A 48 4.06 1.22 6.02
N ASP A 49 3.51 1.31 7.23
CA ASP A 49 2.37 0.49 7.68
C ASP A 49 1.13 0.74 6.82
N PHE A 50 0.87 2.01 6.49
CA PHE A 50 -0.22 2.43 5.60
C PHE A 50 -0.07 1.81 4.20
N PHE A 51 1.11 1.87 3.58
CA PHE A 51 1.33 1.23 2.28
C PHE A 51 1.21 -0.29 2.33
N THR A 52 1.68 -0.92 3.40
CA THR A 52 1.52 -2.36 3.62
C THR A 52 0.04 -2.74 3.73
N THR A 53 -0.77 -1.88 4.34
CA THR A 53 -2.21 -2.06 4.45
C THR A 53 -2.91 -1.89 3.10
N LEU A 54 -2.57 -0.85 2.33
CA LEU A 54 -3.10 -0.67 0.98
C LEU A 54 -2.76 -1.85 0.05
N TRP A 55 -1.55 -2.41 0.18
CA TRP A 55 -1.14 -3.60 -0.56
C TRP A 55 -1.98 -4.82 -0.23
N ASN A 56 -2.19 -5.08 1.06
CA ASN A 56 -2.98 -6.22 1.52
C ASN A 56 -4.45 -6.10 1.10
N ASN A 57 -5.02 -4.90 1.19
CA ASN A 57 -6.37 -4.61 0.70
C ASN A 57 -6.47 -4.85 -0.82
N TRP A 58 -5.48 -4.40 -1.59
CA TRP A 58 -5.43 -4.67 -3.03
C TRP A 58 -5.38 -6.18 -3.34
N ASN A 59 -4.56 -6.95 -2.61
CA ASN A 59 -4.50 -8.40 -2.78
C ASN A 59 -5.80 -9.10 -2.38
N ASN A 60 -6.47 -8.64 -1.32
CA ASN A 60 -7.75 -9.18 -0.91
C ASN A 60 -8.81 -9.02 -2.00
N ARG A 61 -8.88 -7.82 -2.60
CA ARG A 61 -9.78 -7.55 -3.73
C ARG A 61 -9.45 -8.42 -4.94
N ASN A 62 -8.17 -8.62 -5.25
CA ASN A 62 -7.78 -9.51 -6.34
C ASN A 62 -8.19 -10.96 -6.08
N ASN A 63 -8.06 -11.45 -4.85
CA ASN A 63 -8.53 -12.77 -4.49
C ASN A 63 -10.05 -12.90 -4.70
N TYR A 64 -10.83 -11.86 -4.38
CA TYR A 64 -12.25 -11.85 -4.68
C TYR A 64 -12.52 -11.94 -6.20
N ILE A 65 -11.85 -11.11 -6.99
CA ILE A 65 -12.03 -11.08 -8.46
C ILE A 65 -11.65 -12.41 -9.11
N PHE A 66 -10.55 -13.03 -8.71
CA PHE A 66 -10.01 -14.22 -9.39
C PHE A 66 -10.44 -15.54 -8.76
N ARG A 67 -10.84 -15.55 -7.48
CA ARG A 67 -11.15 -16.78 -6.72
C ARG A 67 -12.52 -16.73 -6.04
N GLY A 68 -13.26 -15.63 -6.14
CA GLY A 68 -14.55 -15.46 -5.47
C GLY A 68 -14.47 -15.37 -3.95
N LYS A 69 -13.26 -15.20 -3.39
CA LYS A 69 -13.02 -15.18 -1.94
C LYS A 69 -12.46 -13.83 -1.49
N GLU A 70 -13.20 -13.15 -0.64
CA GLU A 70 -12.77 -11.95 0.07
C GLU A 70 -12.59 -12.29 1.56
N ASP A 71 -11.44 -11.94 2.13
CA ASP A 71 -11.22 -12.02 3.58
C ASP A 71 -11.82 -10.79 4.28
N GLU A 72 -12.22 -10.95 5.54
CA GLU A 72 -12.75 -9.86 6.36
C GLU A 72 -11.71 -8.75 6.60
N ALA A 73 -12.17 -7.51 6.73
CA ALA A 73 -11.33 -6.34 6.96
C ALA A 73 -10.32 -6.53 8.10
N ARG A 74 -10.74 -7.14 9.21
CA ARG A 74 -9.86 -7.42 10.37
C ARG A 74 -8.74 -8.40 10.02
N VAL A 75 -9.04 -9.43 9.23
CA VAL A 75 -8.04 -10.43 8.79
C VAL A 75 -7.01 -9.76 7.87
N VAL A 76 -7.46 -8.90 6.97
CA VAL A 76 -6.58 -8.14 6.07
C VAL A 76 -5.67 -7.19 6.86
N TRP A 77 -6.21 -6.49 7.86
CA TRP A 77 -5.44 -5.61 8.74
C TRP A 77 -4.38 -6.37 9.56
N GLU A 78 -4.77 -7.46 10.24
CA GLU A 78 -3.81 -8.24 11.04
C GLU A 78 -2.70 -8.85 10.17
N ARG A 79 -3.02 -9.26 8.93
CA ARG A 79 -2.01 -9.70 7.97
C ARG A 79 -1.05 -8.57 7.61
N ALA A 80 -1.56 -7.37 7.35
CA ALA A 80 -0.73 -6.20 7.04
C ALA A 80 0.21 -5.85 8.20
N LYS A 81 -0.31 -5.81 9.43
CA LYS A 81 0.47 -5.59 10.65
C LYS A 81 1.56 -6.64 10.87
N THR A 82 1.20 -7.92 10.68
CA THR A 82 2.15 -9.04 10.80
C THR A 82 3.29 -8.89 9.79
N LEU A 83 2.96 -8.62 8.52
CA LEU A 83 3.95 -8.41 7.46
C LEU A 83 4.88 -7.22 7.74
N SER A 84 4.34 -6.11 8.27
CA SER A 84 5.17 -4.96 8.62
C SER A 84 6.16 -5.30 9.75
N ASN A 85 5.69 -6.00 10.79
CA ASN A 85 6.54 -6.45 11.89
C ASN A 85 7.64 -7.42 11.41
N GLU A 86 7.28 -8.41 10.59
CA GLU A 86 8.25 -9.35 10.00
C GLU A 86 9.28 -8.63 9.15
N PHE A 87 8.86 -7.63 8.36
CA PHE A 87 9.76 -6.82 7.56
C PHE A 87 10.71 -5.97 8.42
N CYS A 88 10.20 -5.38 9.51
CA CYS A 88 11.01 -4.64 10.47
C CYS A 88 12.07 -5.55 11.10
N ILE A 89 11.67 -6.73 11.59
CA ILE A 89 12.59 -7.73 12.16
C ILE A 89 13.63 -8.17 11.12
N HIS A 90 13.21 -8.49 9.89
CA HIS A 90 14.12 -8.94 8.85
C HIS A 90 15.19 -7.89 8.50
N ASN A 91 14.83 -6.62 8.38
CA ASN A 91 15.80 -5.54 8.09
C ASN A 91 16.67 -5.17 9.30
N LEU A 92 16.24 -5.47 10.52
CA LEU A 92 17.06 -5.29 11.73
C LEU A 92 18.08 -6.42 11.88
N VAL A 93 17.70 -7.65 11.52
CA VAL A 93 18.54 -8.85 11.66
C VAL A 93 19.49 -9.04 10.48
N ASN A 94 19.11 -8.62 9.27
CA ASN A 94 19.90 -8.77 8.05
C ASN A 94 20.29 -7.42 7.48
N ASN A 95 21.51 -7.33 6.93
CA ASN A 95 21.88 -6.19 6.09
C ASN A 95 20.84 -6.04 4.97
N PRO A 96 20.32 -4.82 4.70
CA PRO A 96 19.30 -4.62 3.69
C PRO A 96 19.81 -5.13 2.34
N LEU A 97 19.09 -6.09 1.75
CA LEU A 97 19.40 -6.77 0.49
C LEU A 97 19.25 -5.86 -0.76
N ILE A 98 19.48 -4.56 -0.64
CA ILE A 98 19.32 -3.62 -1.75
C ILE A 98 20.70 -3.37 -2.37
N PRO A 99 20.90 -3.73 -3.66
CA PRO A 99 22.06 -3.27 -4.41
C PRO A 99 22.01 -1.74 -4.52
N ILE A 100 23.09 -1.07 -4.17
CA ILE A 100 23.25 0.40 -4.23
C ILE A 100 23.16 0.93 -5.68
N ALA A 101 23.22 0.05 -6.69
CA ALA A 101 23.14 0.44 -8.09
C ALA A 101 21.67 0.55 -8.57
N PRO A 102 21.22 1.72 -9.07
CA PRO A 102 19.93 1.83 -9.70
C PRO A 102 19.96 1.05 -11.02
N ALA A 103 19.39 -0.15 -11.04
CA ALA A 103 19.18 -0.88 -12.27
C ALA A 103 18.16 -0.09 -13.12
N CYS A 104 18.65 0.61 -14.14
CA CYS A 104 17.86 1.34 -15.13
C CYS A 104 17.09 0.36 -16.02
N HIS A 105 16.05 -0.27 -15.48
CA HIS A 105 15.11 -1.03 -16.30
C HIS A 105 14.15 -0.04 -16.98
N LYS A 106 14.47 0.37 -18.21
CA LYS A 106 13.56 1.14 -19.07
C LYS A 106 12.21 0.44 -19.13
N TRP A 107 11.18 1.13 -18.63
CA TRP A 107 9.83 0.60 -18.56
C TRP A 107 9.29 0.27 -19.96
N LYS A 108 8.67 -0.91 -20.11
CA LYS A 108 7.88 -1.30 -21.29
C LYS A 108 6.39 -1.40 -20.94
N LYS A 109 5.55 -0.80 -21.79
CA LYS A 109 4.08 -0.83 -21.67
C LYS A 109 3.56 -2.26 -21.88
N PRO A 110 2.61 -2.75 -21.07
CA PRO A 110 1.96 -4.04 -21.31
C PRO A 110 1.09 -4.01 -22.58
N PRO A 111 0.83 -5.18 -23.20
CA PRO A 111 -0.14 -5.31 -24.29
C PRO A 111 -1.55 -4.85 -23.89
N CYS A 112 -2.34 -4.42 -24.87
CA CYS A 112 -3.73 -3.99 -24.67
C CYS A 112 -4.56 -5.13 -24.07
N GLY A 113 -5.34 -4.86 -23.02
CA GLY A 113 -6.10 -5.87 -22.27
C GLY A 113 -5.45 -6.33 -20.95
N PHE A 114 -4.22 -5.90 -20.64
CA PHE A 114 -3.55 -6.22 -19.37
C PHE A 114 -3.45 -4.99 -18.45
N ILE A 115 -4.00 -5.09 -17.23
CA ILE A 115 -3.81 -4.09 -16.16
C ILE A 115 -2.54 -4.45 -15.39
N LYS A 116 -1.49 -3.63 -15.51
CA LYS A 116 -0.25 -3.77 -14.71
C LYS A 116 -0.39 -2.99 -13.42
N VAL A 117 -0.63 -3.68 -12.31
CA VAL A 117 -0.53 -3.05 -10.98
C VAL A 117 0.87 -3.26 -10.44
N LYS A 118 1.76 -2.32 -10.80
CA LYS A 118 3.11 -2.17 -10.23
C LYS A 118 3.30 -0.82 -9.53
N THR A 119 2.24 -0.12 -9.13
CA THR A 119 2.39 1.20 -8.52
C THR A 119 2.85 1.09 -7.06
N LEU A 120 2.36 0.09 -6.30
CA LEU A 120 2.71 0.00 -4.87
C LEU A 120 4.13 -0.51 -4.58
N MET A 121 4.65 -1.44 -5.37
CA MET A 121 6.01 -1.95 -5.19
C MET A 121 7.04 -0.87 -5.54
N LEU A 122 6.76 -0.03 -6.55
CA LEU A 122 7.58 1.14 -6.88
C LEU A 122 7.46 2.24 -5.81
N LEU A 123 6.27 2.45 -5.21
CA LEU A 123 6.13 3.43 -4.13
C LEU A 123 6.87 2.99 -2.85
N LEU A 124 6.78 1.71 -2.45
CA LEU A 124 7.54 1.18 -1.31
C LEU A 124 9.07 1.25 -1.55
N LEU A 125 9.52 1.05 -2.80
CA LEU A 125 10.91 1.24 -3.20
C LEU A 125 11.30 2.73 -3.29
N GLN A 126 10.44 3.61 -3.79
CA GLN A 126 10.71 5.05 -3.93
C GLN A 126 10.67 5.80 -2.60
N VAL A 127 9.75 5.45 -1.69
CA VAL A 127 9.72 5.96 -0.31
C VAL A 127 11.00 5.57 0.44
N LYS A 128 11.61 4.41 0.13
CA LYS A 128 12.95 4.04 0.61
C LYS A 128 14.09 4.81 -0.07
N LEU A 129 13.98 5.17 -1.36
CA LEU A 129 15.02 5.89 -2.12
C LEU A 129 15.07 7.39 -1.82
N VAL A 130 13.95 8.02 -1.44
CA VAL A 130 13.88 9.46 -1.14
C VAL A 130 14.17 9.75 0.35
N MET A 131 14.14 8.73 1.22
CA MET A 131 14.28 8.91 2.68
C MET A 131 15.51 8.21 3.29
N GLY A 132 16.45 7.78 2.46
CA GLY A 132 17.81 7.39 2.86
C GLY A 132 18.76 8.58 2.83
#